data_AF-A0A6F8XQX2-F1
#
_entry.id   AF-A0A6F8XQX2-F1
#
_cell.length_a   1.000
_cell.length_b   1.000
_cell.length_c   1.000
_cell.angle_alpha   90.00
_cell.angle_beta   90.00
_cell.angle_gamma   90.00
#
_symmetry.space_group_name_H-M   'P 1'
#
loop_
_entity.id
_entity.type
_entity.pdbx_description
1 polymer ?
#
loop_
_entity_poly.entity_id
_entity_poly.type
_entity_poly.pdbx_seq_one_letter_code
_entity_poly.pdbx_strand_id
1 'polypeptide(L)'
;MPAEEDRVEVHLDKMLADRGMSLTELSTEVGVTLANLSILKNGRARAIRFSTLTALCEALDCQPGDLLTIHPAAQRRRPSRADAG
;
A
#
# COMPACT_ATOMS: atom_id res chain seq x y z
N MET A 1 3.72 -10.53 -21.14
CA MET A 1 4.41 -9.32 -20.68
C MET A 1 4.02 -9.10 -19.24
N PRO A 2 4.93 -9.19 -18.25
CA PRO A 2 4.56 -8.78 -16.91
C PRO A 2 4.33 -7.27 -16.97
N ALA A 3 3.08 -6.86 -16.81
CA ALA A 3 2.76 -5.45 -16.60
C ALA A 3 3.58 -4.97 -15.40
N GLU A 4 4.21 -3.82 -15.56
CA GLU A 4 5.06 -3.17 -14.56
C GLU A 4 4.54 -3.43 -13.15
N GLU A 5 5.38 -4.00 -12.29
CA GLU A 5 5.04 -4.15 -10.87
C GLU A 5 4.75 -2.76 -10.32
N ASP A 6 3.54 -2.58 -9.78
CA ASP A 6 3.13 -1.30 -9.20
C ASP A 6 4.15 -0.94 -8.12
N ARG A 7 4.72 0.26 -8.17
CA ARG A 7 5.76 0.72 -7.22
C ARG A 7 5.22 1.03 -5.82
N VAL A 8 3.97 0.65 -5.53
CA VAL A 8 3.28 0.89 -4.27
C VAL A 8 3.35 -0.36 -3.42
N GLU A 9 3.94 -0.24 -2.24
CA GLU A 9 3.98 -1.28 -1.21
C GLU A 9 2.93 -1.00 -0.13
N VAL A 10 2.29 -2.07 0.37
CA VAL A 10 1.25 -1.99 1.41
C VAL A 10 1.77 -2.66 2.68
N HIS A 11 1.82 -1.91 3.78
CA HIS A 11 2.39 -2.35 5.06
C HIS A 11 1.38 -3.03 5.99
N LEU A 12 0.28 -3.54 5.45
CA LEU A 12 -0.85 -4.07 6.25
C LEU A 12 -0.41 -5.19 7.20
N ASP A 13 0.53 -6.03 6.76
CA ASP A 13 1.09 -7.11 7.58
C ASP A 13 1.75 -6.59 8.87
N LYS A 14 2.56 -5.54 8.74
CA LYS A 14 3.22 -4.88 9.87
C LYS A 14 2.17 -4.25 10.80
N MET A 15 1.19 -3.55 10.24
CA MET A 15 0.17 -2.85 11.03
C MET A 15 -0.67 -3.80 11.89
N LEU A 16 -0.98 -4.97 11.34
CA LEU A 16 -1.69 -6.05 12.04
C LEU A 16 -0.83 -6.65 13.16
N ALA A 17 0.44 -6.95 12.88
CA ALA A 17 1.37 -7.50 13.86
C ALA A 17 1.59 -6.54 15.05
N ASP A 18 1.78 -5.25 14.77
CA ASP A 18 1.99 -4.22 15.81
C ASP A 18 0.77 -4.08 16.75
N ARG A 19 -0.43 -4.47 16.29
CA ARG A 19 -1.69 -4.41 17.06
C ARG A 19 -2.15 -5.76 17.62
N GLY A 20 -1.47 -6.86 17.28
CA GLY A 20 -1.94 -8.21 17.58
C GLY A 20 -3.31 -8.53 16.97
N MET A 21 -3.66 -7.87 15.85
CA MET A 21 -4.95 -7.98 15.18
C MET A 21 -4.86 -8.96 14.01
N SER A 22 -5.88 -9.78 13.81
CA SER A 22 -5.99 -10.67 12.66
C SER A 22 -6.63 -10.00 11.44
N LEU A 23 -6.35 -10.52 10.25
CA LEU A 23 -6.98 -10.04 9.01
C LEU A 23 -8.52 -10.24 9.01
N THR A 24 -8.99 -11.26 9.72
CA THR A 24 -10.43 -11.54 9.88
C THR A 24 -11.11 -10.50 10.76
N GLU A 25 -10.50 -10.12 11.88
CA GLU A 25 -11.02 -9.05 12.75
C GLU A 25 -11.09 -7.72 11.99
N LEU A 26 -10.02 -7.37 11.27
CA LEU A 26 -10.00 -6.17 10.43
C LEU A 26 -11.06 -6.19 9.32
N SER A 27 -11.32 -7.36 8.72
CA SER A 27 -12.39 -7.53 7.72
C SER A 27 -13.77 -7.17 8.29
N THR A 28 -14.04 -7.60 9.51
CA THR A 28 -15.28 -7.30 10.22
C THR A 28 -15.38 -5.81 10.57
N GLU A 29 -14.30 -5.20 11.07
CA GLU A 29 -14.29 -3.80 11.48
C GLU A 29 -14.42 -2.82 10.32
N VAL A 30 -13.71 -3.07 9.22
CA VAL A 30 -13.67 -2.18 8.03
C VAL A 30 -14.87 -2.41 7.10
N GLY A 31 -15.58 -3.52 7.25
CA GLY A 31 -16.68 -3.89 6.33
C GLY A 31 -16.20 -4.25 4.93
N VAL A 32 -14.96 -4.72 4.79
CA VAL A 32 -14.34 -5.13 3.53
C VAL A 32 -14.08 -6.62 3.57
N THR A 33 -14.33 -7.32 2.45
CA THR A 33 -14.17 -8.78 2.40
C THR A 33 -12.72 -9.20 2.69
N LEU A 34 -12.56 -10.35 3.35
CA LEU A 34 -11.26 -10.96 3.62
C LEU A 34 -10.44 -11.15 2.33
N ALA A 35 -11.10 -11.46 1.21
CA ALA A 35 -10.46 -11.59 -0.10
C ALA A 35 -9.82 -10.27 -0.56
N ASN A 36 -10.53 -9.14 -0.43
CA ASN A 36 -9.99 -7.83 -0.80
C ASN A 36 -8.81 -7.43 0.10
N LEU A 37 -8.93 -7.66 1.42
CA LEU A 37 -7.83 -7.40 2.35
C LEU A 37 -6.62 -8.30 2.07
N SER A 38 -6.84 -9.56 1.70
CA SER A 38 -5.77 -10.49 1.31
C SER A 38 -5.06 -10.04 0.03
N ILE A 39 -5.79 -9.51 -0.94
CA ILE A 39 -5.20 -8.95 -2.17
C ILE A 39 -4.32 -7.74 -1.82
N LEU A 40 -4.77 -6.85 -0.93
CA LEU A 40 -4.01 -5.69 -0.45
C LEU A 40 -2.75 -6.11 0.30
N LYS A 41 -2.89 -6.97 1.32
CA LYS A 41 -1.81 -7.49 2.16
C LYS A 41 -0.68 -8.12 1.35
N ASN A 42 -1.02 -8.85 0.29
CA ASN A 42 -0.05 -9.57 -0.54
C ASN A 42 0.48 -8.74 -1.72
N GLY A 43 0.25 -7.42 -1.76
CA GLY A 43 0.74 -6.55 -2.83
C GLY A 43 0.16 -6.85 -4.23
N ARG A 44 -1.00 -7.51 -4.29
CA ARG A 44 -1.65 -7.89 -5.56
C ARG A 44 -2.73 -6.89 -6.02
N ALA A 45 -2.98 -5.86 -5.22
CA ALA A 45 -3.96 -4.84 -5.53
C ALA A 45 -3.45 -3.90 -6.64
N ARG A 46 -4.32 -3.58 -7.62
CA ARG A 46 -4.05 -2.59 -8.67
C ARG A 46 -4.57 -1.20 -8.34
N ALA A 47 -5.53 -1.13 -7.42
CA ALA A 47 -6.13 0.11 -6.96
C ALA A 47 -6.73 -0.09 -5.57
N ILE A 48 -6.83 1.00 -4.82
CA ILE A 48 -7.57 1.09 -3.56
C ILE A 48 -8.51 2.30 -3.64
N ARG A 49 -9.77 2.12 -3.21
CA ARG A 49 -10.70 3.25 -3.09
C ARG A 49 -10.35 4.06 -1.86
N PHE A 50 -10.50 5.39 -1.91
CA PHE A 50 -10.27 6.22 -0.73
C PHE A 50 -11.16 5.85 0.45
N SER A 51 -12.42 5.46 0.23
CA SER A 51 -13.28 4.97 1.32
C SER A 51 -12.70 3.77 2.05
N THR A 52 -12.10 2.82 1.31
CA THR A 52 -11.40 1.67 1.89
C THR A 52 -10.13 2.11 2.62
N LEU A 53 -9.36 3.03 2.03
CA LEU A 53 -8.15 3.57 2.68
C LEU A 53 -8.48 4.29 3.99
N THR A 54 -9.52 5.12 4.01
CA THR A 54 -10.00 5.82 5.20
C THR A 54 -10.43 4.84 6.28
N ALA A 55 -11.29 3.87 5.94
CA ALA A 55 -11.77 2.89 6.92
C ALA A 55 -10.63 2.01 7.49
N LEU A 56 -9.62 1.68 6.67
CA LEU A 56 -8.41 1.02 7.16
C LEU A 56 -7.61 1.92 8.11
N CYS A 57 -7.44 3.19 7.77
CA CYS A 57 -6.72 4.15 8.62
C CYS A 57 -7.42 4.38 9.96
N GLU A 58 -8.75 4.41 9.98
CA GLU A 58 -9.56 4.54 11.20
C GLU A 58 -9.45 3.28 12.08
N ALA A 59 -9.68 2.09 11.52
CA ALA A 59 -9.60 0.83 12.25
C ALA A 59 -8.18 0.53 12.79
N LEU A 60 -7.17 0.95 12.03
CA LEU A 60 -5.77 0.78 12.41
C LEU A 60 -5.20 2.01 13.13
N ASP A 61 -5.95 3.06 13.43
CA ASP A 61 -5.41 4.30 14.03
C ASP A 61 -4.07 4.73 13.40
N CYS A 62 -4.08 4.96 12.09
CA CYS A 62 -2.89 5.31 11.32
C CYS A 62 -3.15 6.33 10.23
N GLN A 63 -2.10 6.81 9.58
CA GLN A 63 -2.19 7.65 8.39
C GLN A 63 -1.93 6.84 7.11
N PRO A 64 -2.35 7.33 5.93
CA PRO A 64 -2.04 6.67 4.65
C PRO A 64 -0.55 6.43 4.42
N GLY A 65 0.33 7.32 4.92
CA GLY A 65 1.78 7.18 4.80
C GLY A 65 2.38 6.08 5.66
N ASP A 66 1.67 5.64 6.71
CA ASP A 66 2.08 4.48 7.51
C ASP A 66 1.68 3.17 6.81
N LEU A 67 0.56 3.20 6.08
CA LEU A 67 0.01 2.03 5.41
C LEU A 67 0.61 1.81 4.01
N LEU A 68 1.01 2.87 3.31
CA LEU A 68 1.45 2.82 1.91
C LEU A 68 2.81 3.50 1.74
N THR A 69 3.69 2.89 0.96
CA THR A 69 4.95 3.50 0.51
C THR A 69 5.10 3.38 -0.99
N ILE A 70 5.80 4.35 -1.61
CA ILE A 70 6.18 4.26 -3.02
C ILE A 70 7.70 4.08 -3.14
N HIS A 71 8.13 3.01 -3.80
CA HIS A 71 9.55 2.85 -4.13
C HIS A 71 9.94 3.85 -5.21
N PRO A 72 11.10 4.51 -5.14
CA PRO A 72 11.53 5.48 -6.15
C PRO A 72 11.66 4.84 -7.54
N ALA A 73 11.44 5.64 -8.59
CA ALA A 73 11.69 5.19 -9.94
C ALA A 73 13.20 5.02 -10.08
N ALA A 74 13.66 4.02 -10.82
CA ALA A 74 15.03 4.01 -11.29
C ALA A 74 15.32 5.40 -11.87
N GLN A 75 16.31 6.10 -11.32
CA GLN A 75 16.59 7.49 -11.67
C GLN A 75 16.74 7.57 -13.18
N ARG A 76 15.78 8.20 -13.88
CA ARG A 76 16.04 8.70 -15.23
C ARG A 76 17.15 9.73 -15.03
N ARG A 77 18.40 9.35 -15.35
CA ARG A 77 19.55 10.26 -15.35
C ARG A 77 19.09 11.51 -16.11
N ARG A 78 18.83 12.61 -15.41
CA ARG A 78 18.73 13.91 -16.08
C ARG A 78 20.12 14.14 -16.67
N PRO A 79 20.27 14.35 -17.99
CA PRO A 79 21.55 14.75 -18.53
C PRO A 79 22.03 15.95 -17.74
N SER A 80 23.28 15.87 -17.28
CA SER A 80 23.92 16.96 -16.56
C SER A 80 23.91 18.17 -17.48
N ARG A 81 23.62 19.36 -16.94
CA ARG A 81 23.82 20.63 -17.68
C ARG A 81 25.26 20.81 -18.18
N ALA A 82 26.21 20.00 -17.70
CA ALA A 82 27.62 20.01 -18.11
C ALA A 82 27.88 19.40 -19.50
N ASP A 83 26.91 18.67 -20.10
CA ASP A 83 27.09 18.04 -21.42
C ASP A 83 26.58 18.93 -22.58
N ALA A 84 26.23 20.19 -22.31
CA ALA A 84 25.72 21.16 -23.28
C ALA A 84 26.77 22.22 -23.70
N GLY A 85 28.05 21.93 -23.47
CA GLY A 85 29.19 22.78 -23.85
C GLY A 85 29.87 22.30 -25.12
#